data_AF-A0A7S1Q0R3-F1
#
_entry.id   AF-A0A7S1Q0R3-F1
#
_cell.length_a   1.000
_cell.length_b   1.000
_cell.length_c   1.000
_cell.angle_alpha   90.00
_cell.angle_beta   90.00
_cell.angle_gamma   90.00
#
_symmetry.space_group_name_H-M   'P 1'
#
loop_
_entity.id
_entity.type
_entity.pdbx_description
1 polymer ?
#
loop_
_entity_poly.entity_id
_entity_poly.type
_entity_poly.pdbx_seq_one_letter_code
_entity_poly.pdbx_strand_id
1 'polypeptide(L)'
;GIHAFLQSARARSALPVLGLVLGIFVAVCLALRYRGLRVQAGALCFIASLVCTQLMMKTIGSPPFGFAFPLLVTSTHFLSIWACSWLFWGCSRDFTKCRPASLGSVRRYAVFVCPVSLGLSLSVALNNQALLHMNAGLNSLVSMMAPIATALLSHALGRKISRLGWLGIFTAVTGASVICFGELRGGKASRSLFV
;
A
#
# COMPACT_ATOMS: atom_id res chain seq x y z
N GLY A 1 22.69 31.44 2.72
CA GLY A 1 23.27 30.79 1.52
C GLY A 1 22.92 29.32 1.44
N ILE A 2 23.46 28.49 2.35
CA ILE A 2 23.35 27.02 2.29
C ILE A 2 21.89 26.51 2.38
N HIS A 3 21.05 27.08 3.25
CA HIS A 3 19.63 26.71 3.33
C HIS A 3 18.84 26.95 2.02
N ALA A 4 19.08 28.08 1.35
CA ALA A 4 18.40 28.41 0.09
C ALA A 4 18.88 27.52 -1.06
N PHE A 5 20.18 27.18 -1.08
CA PHE A 5 20.74 26.24 -2.04
C PHE A 5 20.19 24.82 -1.85
N LEU A 6 20.10 24.36 -0.60
CA LEU A 6 19.51 23.06 -0.26
C LEU A 6 18.01 22.98 -0.61
N GLN A 7 17.25 24.06 -0.39
CA GLN A 7 15.85 24.13 -0.83
C GLN A 7 15.73 24.10 -2.36
N SER A 8 16.57 24.83 -3.09
CA SER A 8 16.59 24.82 -4.56
C SER A 8 16.95 23.45 -5.14
N ALA A 9 17.94 22.77 -4.57
CA ALA A 9 18.33 21.42 -4.98
C ALA A 9 17.21 20.40 -4.71
N ARG A 10 16.57 20.47 -3.53
CA ARG A 10 15.45 19.61 -3.16
C ARG A 10 14.23 19.82 -4.07
N ALA A 11 13.95 21.06 -4.47
CA ALA A 11 12.88 21.39 -5.41
C ALA A 11 13.11 20.78 -6.80
N ARG A 12 14.35 20.83 -7.33
CA ARG A 12 14.69 20.22 -8.63
C ARG A 12 14.53 18.71 -8.64
N SER A 13 14.87 18.03 -7.54
CA SER A 13 14.65 16.59 -7.41
C SER A 13 13.18 16.19 -7.22
N ALA A 14 12.31 17.11 -6.78
CA ALA A 14 10.91 16.81 -6.52
C ALA A 14 10.04 16.78 -7.79
N LEU A 15 10.37 17.59 -8.80
CA LEU A 15 9.64 17.66 -10.07
C LEU A 15 9.49 16.31 -10.79
N PRO A 16 10.56 15.51 -11.02
CA PRO A 16 10.41 14.22 -11.69
C PRO A 16 9.61 13.21 -10.86
N VAL A 17 9.75 13.23 -9.54
CA VAL A 17 9.00 12.35 -8.64
C VAL A 17 7.51 12.69 -8.68
N LEU A 18 7.18 13.98 -8.65
CA LEU A 18 5.81 14.45 -8.77
C LEU A 18 5.19 14.05 -10.12
N GLY A 19 5.93 14.23 -11.20
CA GLY A 19 5.51 13.81 -12.55
C GLY A 19 5.22 12.31 -12.62
N LEU A 20 6.09 11.48 -12.03
CA LEU A 20 5.88 10.03 -11.95
C LEU A 20 4.61 9.68 -11.17
N VAL A 21 4.42 10.30 -9.99
CA VAL A 21 3.23 10.08 -9.15
C VAL A 21 1.97 10.46 -9.93
N LEU A 22 1.91 11.67 -10.51
CA LEU A 22 0.77 12.10 -11.32
C LEU A 22 0.52 11.14 -12.50
N GLY A 23 1.56 10.68 -13.17
CA GLY A 23 1.47 9.68 -14.23
C GLY A 23 0.83 8.37 -13.76
N ILE A 24 1.17 7.88 -12.56
CA ILE A 24 0.54 6.69 -11.98
C ILE A 24 -0.96 6.93 -11.73
N PHE A 25 -1.34 8.07 -11.15
CA PHE A 25 -2.75 8.41 -10.92
C PHE A 25 -3.53 8.47 -12.23
N VAL A 26 -2.98 9.12 -13.27
CA VAL A 26 -3.58 9.16 -14.61
C VAL A 26 -3.71 7.76 -15.21
N ALA A 27 -2.68 6.92 -15.09
CA ALA A 27 -2.72 5.54 -15.59
C ALA A 27 -3.82 4.72 -14.90
N VAL A 28 -4.00 4.87 -13.58
CA VAL A 28 -5.09 4.23 -12.84
C VAL A 28 -6.46 4.73 -13.30
N CYS A 29 -6.63 6.04 -13.51
CA CYS A 29 -7.86 6.60 -14.07
C CYS A 29 -8.18 6.02 -15.45
N LEU A 30 -7.19 5.96 -16.34
CA LEU A 30 -7.34 5.40 -17.68
C LEU A 30 -7.67 3.90 -17.63
N ALA A 31 -7.02 3.14 -16.75
CA ALA A 31 -7.30 1.71 -16.57
C ALA A 31 -8.72 1.47 -16.05
N LEU A 32 -9.24 2.36 -15.20
CA LEU A 32 -10.57 2.28 -14.60
C LEU A 32 -11.64 3.09 -15.36
N ARG A 33 -11.34 3.61 -16.56
CA ARG A 33 -12.25 4.49 -17.32
C ARG A 33 -13.63 3.87 -17.56
N TYR A 34 -13.70 2.55 -17.69
CA TYR A 34 -14.94 1.80 -17.94
C TYR A 34 -15.74 1.45 -16.67
N ARG A 35 -15.21 1.65 -15.45
CA ARG A 35 -15.86 1.23 -14.19
C ARG A 35 -16.64 2.35 -13.49
N GLY A 36 -16.83 3.49 -14.15
CA GLY A 36 -17.57 4.65 -13.62
C GLY A 36 -16.78 5.50 -12.62
N LEU A 37 -17.17 6.77 -12.48
CA LEU A 37 -16.44 7.77 -11.68
C LEU A 37 -16.37 7.41 -10.18
N ARG A 38 -17.40 6.78 -9.62
CA ARG A 38 -17.42 6.38 -8.20
C ARG A 38 -16.31 5.38 -7.87
N VAL A 39 -16.08 4.39 -8.74
CA VAL A 39 -15.03 3.38 -8.56
C VAL A 39 -13.66 4.01 -8.72
N GLN A 40 -13.49 4.93 -9.69
CA GLN A 40 -12.24 5.66 -9.88
C GLN A 40 -11.90 6.51 -8.65
N ALA A 41 -12.83 7.35 -8.18
CA ALA A 41 -12.62 8.18 -7.00
C ALA A 41 -12.28 7.34 -5.76
N GLY A 42 -12.99 6.21 -5.57
CA GLY A 42 -12.69 5.26 -4.49
C GLY A 42 -11.28 4.66 -4.60
N ALA A 43 -10.86 4.24 -5.81
CA ALA A 43 -9.52 3.70 -6.03
C ALA A 43 -8.42 4.74 -5.82
N LEU A 44 -8.60 5.98 -6.30
CA LEU A 44 -7.64 7.06 -6.09
C LEU A 44 -7.53 7.42 -4.61
N CYS A 45 -8.67 7.56 -3.93
CA CYS A 45 -8.70 7.84 -2.49
C CYS A 45 -8.00 6.71 -1.71
N PHE A 46 -8.21 5.46 -2.10
CA PHE A 46 -7.53 4.32 -1.50
C PHE A 46 -6.02 4.36 -1.70
N ILE A 47 -5.54 4.60 -2.92
CA ILE A 47 -4.10 4.73 -3.22
C ILE A 47 -3.49 5.89 -2.43
N ALA A 48 -4.15 7.07 -2.43
CA ALA A 48 -3.71 8.23 -1.68
C ALA A 48 -3.64 7.92 -0.17
N SER A 49 -4.66 7.26 0.38
CA SER A 49 -4.67 6.85 1.78
C SER A 49 -3.51 5.91 2.11
N LEU A 50 -3.20 4.94 1.24
CA LEU A 50 -2.06 4.03 1.44
C LEU A 50 -0.73 4.80 1.49
N VAL A 51 -0.51 5.70 0.54
CA VAL A 51 0.71 6.52 0.50
C VAL A 51 0.81 7.41 1.73
N CYS A 52 -0.28 8.08 2.12
CA CYS A 52 -0.33 8.91 3.32
C CYS A 52 0.03 8.11 4.58
N THR A 53 -0.54 6.91 4.75
CA THR A 53 -0.20 6.06 5.90
C THR A 53 1.28 5.68 5.90
N GLN A 54 1.85 5.29 4.76
CA GLN A 54 3.27 4.94 4.67
C GLN A 54 4.19 6.13 5.01
N LEU A 55 3.87 7.33 4.50
CA LEU A 55 4.61 8.56 4.81
C LEU A 55 4.47 8.97 6.29
N MET A 56 3.27 8.83 6.84
CA MET A 56 2.99 9.08 8.24
C MET A 56 3.80 8.14 9.13
N MET A 57 3.82 6.83 8.83
CA MET A 57 4.64 5.85 9.57
C MET A 57 6.12 6.20 9.54
N LYS A 58 6.64 6.63 8.38
CA LYS A 58 8.02 7.07 8.24
C LYS A 58 8.31 8.34 9.06
N THR A 59 7.38 9.29 9.07
CA THR A 59 7.53 10.56 9.79
C THR A 59 7.50 10.35 11.30
N ILE A 60 6.57 9.51 11.78
CA ILE A 60 6.41 9.13 13.19
C ILE A 60 7.61 8.33 13.71
N GLY A 61 8.19 7.45 12.88
CA GLY A 61 9.39 6.69 13.24
C GLY A 61 10.68 7.51 13.20
N SER A 62 10.69 8.65 12.52
CA SER A 62 11.88 9.51 12.40
C SER A 62 11.97 10.50 13.58
N PRO A 63 13.18 10.99 13.93
CA PRO A 63 13.31 12.13 14.83
C PRO A 63 12.49 13.33 14.31
N PRO A 64 11.81 14.09 15.19
CA PRO A 64 11.97 14.09 16.65
C PRO A 64 11.09 13.09 17.42
N PHE A 65 10.13 12.42 16.78
CA PHE A 65 9.13 11.60 17.48
C PHE A 65 9.67 10.24 17.94
N GLY A 66 10.45 9.55 17.09
CA GLY A 66 11.12 8.29 17.44
C GLY A 66 10.17 7.19 17.95
N PHE A 67 8.93 7.15 17.48
CA PHE A 67 7.93 6.24 18.02
C PHE A 67 8.15 4.80 17.53
N ALA A 68 8.50 3.90 18.44
CA ALA A 68 8.96 2.54 18.12
C ALA A 68 7.84 1.49 17.95
N PHE A 69 6.56 1.86 18.05
CA PHE A 69 5.45 0.90 18.10
C PHE A 69 4.49 1.02 16.90
N PRO A 70 4.92 0.66 15.68
CA PRO A 70 4.08 0.83 14.48
C PRO A 70 2.80 -0.02 14.50
N LEU A 71 2.81 -1.13 15.24
CA LEU A 71 1.63 -1.95 15.43
C LEU A 71 0.53 -1.20 16.19
N LEU A 72 0.88 -0.37 17.19
CA LEU A 72 -0.11 0.40 17.93
C LEU A 72 -0.82 1.39 17.00
N VAL A 73 -0.07 2.11 16.16
CA VAL A 73 -0.64 3.06 15.18
C VAL A 73 -1.61 2.35 14.24
N THR A 74 -1.22 1.17 13.76
CA THR A 74 -2.05 0.34 12.86
C THR A 74 -3.33 -0.12 13.56
N SER A 75 -3.23 -0.60 14.80
CA SER A 75 -4.38 -1.01 15.61
C SER A 75 -5.32 0.16 15.89
N THR A 76 -4.79 1.33 16.26
CA THR A 76 -5.58 2.55 16.48
C THR A 76 -6.28 2.98 15.19
N HIS A 77 -5.61 2.88 14.03
CA HIS A 77 -6.21 3.17 12.74
C HIS A 77 -7.40 2.25 12.43
N PHE A 78 -7.24 0.93 12.60
CA PHE A 78 -8.33 -0.02 12.38
C PHE A 78 -9.49 0.16 13.37
N LEU A 79 -9.20 0.43 14.65
CA LEU A 79 -10.23 0.77 15.64
C LEU A 79 -10.97 2.06 15.26
N SER A 80 -10.26 3.06 14.73
CA SER A 80 -10.86 4.32 14.28
C SER A 80 -11.79 4.10 13.08
N ILE A 81 -11.37 3.30 12.09
CA ILE A 81 -12.23 2.94 10.95
C ILE A 81 -13.46 2.16 11.42
N TRP A 82 -13.28 1.21 12.34
CA TRP A 82 -14.37 0.46 12.92
C TRP A 82 -15.38 1.38 13.61
N ALA A 83 -14.91 2.29 14.48
CA ALA A 83 -15.74 3.27 15.16
C ALA A 83 -16.45 4.22 14.19
N CYS A 84 -15.74 4.74 13.18
CA CYS A 84 -16.33 5.59 12.13
C CYS A 84 -17.42 4.85 11.35
N SER A 85 -17.22 3.57 11.07
CA SER A 85 -18.22 2.73 10.38
C SER A 85 -19.48 2.58 11.24
N TRP A 86 -19.33 2.35 12.54
CA TRP A 86 -20.45 2.30 13.48
C TRP A 86 -21.20 3.63 13.56
N LEU A 87 -20.48 4.76 13.65
CA LEU A 87 -21.07 6.09 13.67
C LEU A 87 -21.83 6.38 12.38
N PHE A 88 -21.25 6.08 11.21
CA PHE A 88 -21.88 6.28 9.91
C PHE A 88 -23.21 5.52 9.78
N TRP A 89 -23.20 4.22 10.11
CA TRP A 89 -24.41 3.40 10.05
C TRP A 89 -25.41 3.75 11.15
N GLY A 90 -24.93 4.21 12.30
CA GLY A 90 -25.78 4.71 13.38
C GLY A 90 -26.52 6.00 13.01
N CYS A 91 -25.83 6.96 12.40
CA CYS A 91 -26.45 8.18 11.85
C CYS A 91 -27.46 7.86 10.74
N SER A 92 -27.19 6.82 9.95
CA SER A 92 -28.10 6.32 8.90
C SER A 92 -29.26 5.47 9.45
N ARG A 93 -29.30 5.23 10.77
CA ARG A 93 -30.27 4.36 11.46
C ARG A 93 -30.35 2.93 10.91
N ASP A 94 -29.29 2.42 10.27
CA ASP A 94 -29.20 1.05 9.75
C ASP A 94 -28.06 0.27 10.41
N PHE A 95 -28.20 0.01 11.71
CA PHE A 95 -27.25 -0.81 12.48
C PHE A 95 -27.24 -2.28 12.04
N THR A 96 -28.21 -2.72 11.22
CA THR A 96 -28.25 -4.11 10.77
C THR A 96 -27.01 -4.46 9.96
N LYS A 97 -26.48 -3.51 9.19
CA LYS A 97 -25.25 -3.66 8.38
C LYS A 97 -23.99 -3.91 9.19
N CYS A 98 -23.95 -3.46 10.45
CA CYS A 98 -22.81 -3.72 11.35
C CYS A 98 -22.84 -5.13 11.95
N ARG A 99 -23.95 -5.87 11.83
CA ARG A 99 -24.08 -7.22 12.38
C ARG A 99 -23.54 -8.26 11.38
N PRO A 100 -22.77 -9.27 11.82
CA PRO A 100 -22.31 -10.37 10.96
C PRO A 100 -23.45 -11.11 10.26
N ALA A 101 -24.64 -11.14 10.87
CA ALA A 101 -25.85 -11.75 10.33
C ALA A 101 -26.42 -11.03 9.10
N SER A 102 -25.98 -9.79 8.80
CA SER A 102 -26.46 -9.02 7.62
C SER A 102 -26.14 -9.68 6.28
N LEU A 103 -25.16 -10.60 6.25
CA LEU A 103 -24.83 -11.42 5.07
C LEU A 103 -25.72 -12.66 4.92
N GLY A 104 -26.81 -12.73 5.69
CA GLY A 104 -27.78 -13.83 5.70
C GLY A 104 -27.43 -14.98 6.65
N SER A 105 -26.16 -15.14 7.02
CA SER A 105 -25.73 -16.14 8.01
C SER A 105 -24.38 -15.78 8.62
N VAL A 106 -24.24 -15.98 9.94
CA VAL A 106 -22.96 -15.83 10.67
C VAL A 106 -21.90 -16.78 10.12
N ARG A 107 -22.30 -17.99 9.68
CA ARG A 107 -21.37 -18.96 9.07
C ARG A 107 -20.78 -18.41 7.77
N ARG A 108 -21.59 -17.73 6.94
CA ARG A 108 -21.12 -17.11 5.70
C ARG A 108 -20.13 -15.98 5.99
N TYR A 109 -20.41 -15.13 6.97
CA TYR A 109 -19.48 -14.10 7.43
C TYR A 109 -18.14 -14.72 7.89
N ALA A 110 -18.20 -15.77 8.73
CA ALA A 110 -17.01 -16.44 9.25
C ALA A 110 -16.17 -17.11 8.15
N VAL A 111 -16.79 -17.68 7.11
CA VAL A 111 -16.07 -18.38 6.03
C VAL A 111 -15.52 -17.43 4.97
N PHE A 112 -16.24 -16.36 4.62
CA PHE A 112 -15.86 -15.50 3.50
C PHE A 112 -15.23 -14.17 3.92
N VAL A 113 -15.65 -13.57 5.03
CA VAL A 113 -15.19 -12.24 5.45
C VAL A 113 -14.05 -12.34 6.44
N CYS A 114 -14.19 -13.19 7.46
CA CYS A 114 -13.19 -13.31 8.51
C CYS A 114 -11.78 -13.62 7.98
N PRO A 115 -11.57 -14.61 7.08
CA PRO A 115 -10.22 -14.95 6.61
C PRO A 115 -9.58 -13.83 5.80
N VAL A 116 -10.40 -13.13 5.00
CA VAL A 116 -9.93 -11.98 4.20
C VAL A 116 -9.55 -10.82 5.12
N SER A 117 -10.37 -10.52 6.13
CA SER A 117 -10.08 -9.44 7.08
C SER A 117 -8.85 -9.73 7.94
N LEU A 118 -8.70 -10.96 8.44
CA LEU A 118 -7.53 -11.38 9.22
C LEU A 118 -6.27 -11.38 8.36
N GLY A 119 -6.35 -11.91 7.14
CA GLY A 119 -5.25 -11.90 6.19
C GLY A 119 -4.79 -10.48 5.84
N LEU A 120 -5.74 -9.56 5.61
CA LEU A 120 -5.44 -8.16 5.34
C LEU A 120 -4.81 -7.47 6.54
N SER A 121 -5.38 -7.62 7.74
CA SER A 121 -4.84 -7.02 8.97
C SER A 121 -3.44 -7.54 9.27
N LEU A 122 -3.22 -8.85 9.13
CA LEU A 122 -1.91 -9.46 9.32
C LEU A 122 -0.90 -8.96 8.27
N SER A 123 -1.32 -8.86 7.00
CA SER A 123 -0.48 -8.32 5.94
C SER A 123 -0.05 -6.88 6.22
N VAL A 124 -0.95 -6.01 6.68
CA VAL A 124 -0.61 -4.63 7.04
C VAL A 124 0.33 -4.59 8.24
N ALA A 125 0.07 -5.38 9.27
CA ALA A 125 0.93 -5.46 10.45
C ALA A 125 2.35 -5.92 10.10
N LEU A 126 2.48 -7.00 9.32
CA LEU A 126 3.77 -7.53 8.87
C LEU A 126 4.49 -6.56 7.94
N ASN A 127 3.78 -5.89 7.02
CA ASN A 127 4.36 -4.89 6.15
C ASN A 127 4.90 -3.68 6.94
N ASN A 128 4.16 -3.22 7.95
CA ASN A 128 4.60 -2.11 8.79
C ASN A 128 5.80 -2.50 9.69
N GLN A 129 5.87 -3.76 10.13
CA GLN A 129 7.04 -4.30 10.82
C GLN A 129 8.24 -4.44 9.88
N ALA A 130 8.03 -4.89 8.64
CA ALA A 130 9.09 -5.02 7.64
C ALA A 130 9.77 -3.68 7.36
N LEU A 131 9.03 -2.56 7.36
CA LEU A 131 9.59 -1.21 7.20
C LEU A 131 10.59 -0.81 8.30
N LEU A 132 10.57 -1.43 9.48
CA LEU A 132 11.56 -1.20 10.53
C LEU A 132 12.87 -1.95 10.27
N HIS A 133 12.83 -3.07 9.56
CA HIS A 133 13.96 -3.98 9.40
C HIS A 133 14.53 -4.01 7.98
N MET A 134 13.76 -3.55 6.99
CA MET A 134 14.11 -3.61 5.57
C MET A 134 14.14 -2.22 4.96
N ASN A 135 15.09 -2.01 4.04
CA ASN A 135 15.10 -0.83 3.20
C ASN A 135 13.86 -0.78 2.30
N ALA A 136 13.47 0.43 1.91
CA ALA A 136 12.24 0.68 1.16
C ALA A 136 12.14 -0.13 -0.14
N GLY A 137 13.23 -0.27 -0.91
CA GLY A 137 13.21 -1.03 -2.17
C GLY A 137 13.13 -2.54 -1.96
N LEU A 138 13.77 -3.11 -0.92
CA LEU A 138 13.54 -4.51 -0.56
C LEU A 138 12.08 -4.76 -0.16
N ASN A 139 11.48 -3.86 0.65
CA ASN A 139 10.07 -3.97 1.00
C ASN A 139 9.16 -3.85 -0.23
N SER A 140 9.54 -3.01 -1.21
CA SER A 140 8.81 -2.89 -2.48
C SER A 140 8.86 -4.18 -3.30
N LEU A 141 10.01 -4.87 -3.33
CA LEU A 141 10.15 -6.13 -4.06
C LEU A 141 9.31 -7.24 -3.43
N VAL A 142 9.30 -7.34 -2.10
CA VAL A 142 8.42 -8.28 -1.38
C VAL A 142 6.95 -7.95 -1.66
N SER A 143 6.57 -6.67 -1.65
CA SER A 143 5.21 -6.24 -1.97
C SER A 143 4.80 -6.62 -3.40
N MET A 144 5.74 -6.59 -4.35
CA MET A 144 5.50 -6.98 -5.75
C MET A 144 5.36 -8.49 -5.95
N MET A 145 5.80 -9.32 -4.98
CA MET A 145 5.53 -10.76 -5.03
C MET A 145 4.05 -11.07 -4.78
N ALA A 146 3.30 -10.20 -4.08
CA ALA A 146 1.88 -10.42 -3.81
C ALA A 146 1.02 -10.56 -5.09
N PRO A 147 1.05 -9.63 -6.06
CA PRO A 147 0.31 -9.81 -7.31
C PRO A 147 0.80 -11.00 -8.15
N ILE A 148 2.09 -11.35 -8.09
CA ILE A 148 2.63 -12.54 -8.78
C ILE A 148 2.08 -13.82 -8.17
N ALA A 149 2.17 -13.97 -6.84
CA ALA A 149 1.61 -15.11 -6.12
C ALA A 149 0.10 -15.21 -6.34
N THR A 150 -0.61 -14.08 -6.34
CA THR A 150 -2.05 -14.02 -6.64
C THR A 150 -2.35 -14.50 -8.06
N ALA A 151 -1.56 -14.08 -9.05
CA ALA A 151 -1.71 -14.50 -10.43
C ALA A 151 -1.41 -15.99 -10.61
N LEU A 152 -0.31 -16.49 -10.04
CA LEU A 152 0.08 -17.90 -10.09
C LEU A 152 -0.98 -18.79 -9.42
N LEU A 153 -1.45 -18.41 -8.22
CA LEU A 153 -2.50 -19.13 -7.52
C LEU A 153 -3.82 -19.10 -8.29
N SER A 154 -4.21 -17.94 -8.84
CA SER A 154 -5.40 -17.83 -9.68
C SER A 154 -5.31 -18.73 -10.91
N HIS A 155 -4.14 -18.79 -11.53
CA HIS A 155 -3.89 -19.64 -12.68
C HIS A 155 -3.94 -21.13 -12.32
N ALA A 156 -3.32 -21.52 -11.19
CA ALA A 156 -3.36 -22.89 -10.67
C ALA A 156 -4.79 -23.35 -10.33
N LEU A 157 -5.65 -22.43 -9.89
CA LEU A 157 -7.08 -22.67 -9.66
C LEU A 157 -7.93 -22.65 -10.95
N GLY A 158 -7.30 -22.69 -12.13
CA GLY A 158 -7.97 -22.81 -13.43
C GLY A 158 -8.44 -21.50 -14.05
N ARG A 159 -8.12 -20.33 -13.48
CA ARG A 159 -8.44 -19.05 -14.13
C ARG A 159 -7.47 -18.77 -15.29
N LYS A 160 -8.04 -18.35 -16.42
CA LYS A 160 -7.27 -17.91 -17.58
C LYS A 160 -6.90 -16.44 -17.42
N ILE A 161 -5.61 -16.15 -17.29
CA ILE A 161 -5.06 -14.80 -17.27
C ILE A 161 -4.75 -14.40 -18.72
N SER A 162 -5.15 -13.19 -19.13
CA SER A 162 -4.87 -12.69 -20.47
C SER A 162 -3.36 -12.49 -20.68
N ARG A 163 -2.90 -12.56 -21.94
CA ARG A 163 -1.49 -12.29 -22.27
C ARG A 163 -1.03 -10.90 -21.80
N LEU A 164 -1.92 -9.90 -21.87
CA LEU A 164 -1.67 -8.56 -21.35
C LEU A 164 -1.51 -8.55 -19.82
N GLY A 165 -2.23 -9.40 -19.09
CA GLY A 165 -2.04 -9.55 -17.65
C GLY A 165 -0.65 -10.09 -17.31
N TRP A 166 -0.19 -11.11 -18.03
CA TRP A 166 1.17 -11.65 -17.88
C TRP A 166 2.26 -10.63 -18.23
N LEU A 167 2.06 -9.85 -19.30
CA LEU A 167 2.97 -8.75 -19.66
C LEU A 167 3.06 -7.71 -18.53
N GLY A 168 1.92 -7.35 -17.94
CA GLY A 168 1.86 -6.43 -16.80
C GLY A 168 2.66 -6.96 -15.61
N ILE A 169 2.49 -8.25 -15.27
CA ILE A 169 3.25 -8.91 -14.20
C ILE A 169 4.76 -8.89 -14.50
N PHE A 170 5.17 -9.29 -15.72
CA PHE A 170 6.59 -9.31 -16.11
C PHE A 170 7.24 -7.92 -16.04
N THR A 171 6.51 -6.89 -16.50
CA THR A 171 6.95 -5.49 -16.44
C THR A 171 7.14 -5.05 -14.98
N ALA A 172 6.18 -5.41 -14.12
CA ALA A 172 6.22 -5.18 -12.69
C ALA A 172 7.44 -5.82 -12.01
N VAL A 173 7.74 -7.10 -12.32
CA VAL A 173 8.94 -7.80 -11.80
C VAL A 173 10.20 -7.10 -12.25
N THR A 174 10.32 -6.80 -13.54
CA THR A 174 11.51 -6.15 -14.11
C THR A 174 11.78 -4.81 -13.44
N GLY A 175 10.75 -3.97 -13.28
CA GLY A 175 10.86 -2.69 -12.57
C GLY A 175 11.33 -2.86 -11.12
N ALA A 176 10.75 -3.81 -10.38
CA ALA A 176 11.14 -4.12 -9.01
C ALA A 176 12.60 -4.61 -8.90
N SER A 177 13.04 -5.45 -9.83
CA SER A 177 14.43 -5.93 -9.90
C SER A 177 15.41 -4.78 -10.14
N VAL A 178 15.11 -3.86 -11.06
CA VAL A 178 15.97 -2.70 -11.33
C VAL A 178 16.11 -1.81 -10.10
N ILE A 179 15.02 -1.54 -9.37
CA ILE A 179 15.04 -0.76 -8.12
C ILE A 179 15.93 -1.46 -7.08
N CYS A 180 15.74 -2.77 -6.90
CA CYS A 180 16.52 -3.57 -5.97
C CYS A 180 18.03 -3.55 -6.30
N PHE A 181 18.39 -3.71 -7.57
CA PHE A 181 19.79 -3.61 -8.01
C PHE A 181 20.40 -2.22 -7.77
N GLY A 182 19.61 -1.15 -7.94
CA GLY A 182 20.02 0.21 -7.62
C GLY A 182 20.36 0.39 -6.14
N GLU A 183 19.49 -0.11 -5.25
CA GLU A 183 19.71 -0.02 -3.80
C GLU A 183 20.92 -0.84 -3.34
N LEU A 184 21.11 -2.06 -3.86
CA LEU A 184 22.25 -2.91 -3.53
C LEU A 184 23.59 -2.27 -3.91
N ARG A 185 23.63 -1.52 -5.01
CA ARG A 185 24.83 -0.76 -5.42
C ARG A 185 25.05 0.45 -4.53
N GLY A 186 24.00 1.22 -4.23
CA GLY A 186 24.09 2.39 -3.34
C GLY A 186 24.54 2.05 -1.92
N GLY A 187 24.07 0.93 -1.36
CA GLY A 187 24.44 0.48 -0.02
C GLY A 187 25.93 0.14 0.14
N LYS A 188 26.58 -0.37 -0.92
CA LYS A 188 28.03 -0.64 -0.90
C LYS A 188 28.86 0.65 -0.84
N ALA A 189 28.44 1.69 -1.56
CA ALA A 189 29.11 2.99 -1.56
C ALA A 189 28.99 3.73 -0.21
N SER A 190 27.84 3.61 0.47
CA SER A 190 27.70 4.17 1.83
C SER A 190 28.55 3.44 2.87
N ARG A 191 28.73 2.11 2.76
CA ARG A 191 29.58 1.36 3.70
C ARG A 191 31.08 1.67 3.55
N SER A 192 31.55 1.97 2.35
CA SER A 192 32.97 2.34 2.11
C SER A 192 33.34 3.74 2.60
N LEU A 193 32.37 4.56 3.02
CA LEU A 193 32.58 5.91 3.55
C LEU A 193 32.72 5.93 5.09
N PHE A 194 32.45 4.80 5.74
CA PHE A 194 32.52 4.62 7.20
C PHE A 194 33.60 3.60 7.63
N VAL A 195 34.48 3.22 6.71
CA VAL A 195 35.71 2.45 6.96
C VAL A 195 36.88 3.31 6.50
#